data_AF-A0A6B3FTV2-F1
#
_entry.id   AF-A0A6B3FTV2-F1
#
_cell.length_a   1.000
_cell.length_b   1.000
_cell.length_c   1.000
_cell.angle_alpha   90.00
_cell.angle_beta   90.00
_cell.angle_gamma   90.00
#
_symmetry.space_group_name_H-M   'P 1'
#
loop_
_entity.id
_entity.type
_entity.pdbx_description
1 polymer ?
#
loop_
_entity_poly.entity_id
_entity_poly.type
_entity_poly.pdbx_seq_one_letter_code
_entity_poly.pdbx_strand_id
1 'polypeptide(L)'
;MPTRRSRPAAAMVLAAALAAVGLGPAATPAFAASVPVGAGSYSDTRPPGTTGPTTDTGTPVTPKVTRAAADKPVPTNDWWSSLAFQRYGDNPYSTPMYGHPLTYQAVSGGLEVGYPTSPTVVGEGRQYEYAHKRDLTLGLSG
;
A
#
# COMPACT_ATOMS: atom_id res chain seq x y z
N MET A 1 -76.24 12.11 28.84
CA MET A 1 -75.63 11.42 27.67
C MET A 1 -75.67 12.40 26.50
N PRO A 2 -74.62 12.64 25.68
CA PRO A 2 -73.25 12.11 25.72
C PRO A 2 -72.17 13.18 26.07
N THR A 3 -70.98 12.65 26.33
CA THR A 3 -69.69 13.26 26.67
C THR A 3 -68.90 13.79 25.46
N ARG A 4 -68.07 14.83 25.62
CA ARG A 4 -66.83 15.03 24.80
C ARG A 4 -65.85 15.98 25.51
N ARG A 5 -64.89 15.42 26.26
CA ARG A 5 -63.48 15.12 25.87
C ARG A 5 -62.57 16.36 25.88
N SER A 6 -62.07 16.74 27.06
CA SER A 6 -60.90 17.59 27.25
C SER A 6 -59.62 16.74 27.26
N ARG A 7 -59.03 16.48 26.10
CA ARG A 7 -57.68 15.91 26.01
C ARG A 7 -56.93 16.42 24.77
N PRO A 8 -56.13 17.50 24.89
CA PRO A 8 -54.97 17.58 24.01
C PRO A 8 -53.64 17.98 24.70
N ALA A 9 -53.64 18.35 25.98
CA ALA A 9 -52.42 18.86 26.63
C ALA A 9 -51.41 17.76 27.01
N ALA A 10 -51.87 16.65 27.58
CA ALA A 10 -50.99 15.58 28.06
C ALA A 10 -50.26 14.83 26.94
N ALA A 11 -50.88 14.71 25.75
CA ALA A 11 -50.26 14.07 24.59
C ALA A 11 -49.14 14.92 23.96
N MET A 12 -49.25 16.25 24.02
CA MET A 12 -48.20 17.14 23.52
C MET A 12 -46.98 17.19 24.44
N VAL A 13 -47.17 17.14 25.77
CA VAL A 13 -46.04 17.16 26.72
C VAL A 13 -45.22 15.86 26.65
N LEU A 14 -45.87 14.71 26.45
CA LEU A 14 -45.17 13.42 26.31
C LEU A 14 -44.38 13.33 24.98
N ALA A 15 -44.91 13.90 23.90
CA ALA A 15 -44.21 13.96 22.61
C ALA A 15 -42.97 14.88 22.66
N ALA A 16 -43.04 16.00 23.38
CA ALA A 16 -41.89 16.90 23.57
C ALA A 16 -40.80 16.26 24.45
N ALA A 17 -41.17 15.48 25.47
CA ALA A 17 -40.22 14.78 26.32
C ALA A 17 -39.49 13.64 25.60
N LEU A 18 -40.15 12.90 24.70
CA LEU A 18 -39.47 11.89 23.86
C LEU A 18 -38.52 12.51 22.82
N ALA A 19 -38.85 13.68 22.28
CA ALA A 19 -37.98 14.38 21.34
C ALA A 19 -36.68 14.89 22.02
N ALA A 20 -36.75 15.30 23.28
CA ALA A 20 -35.58 15.79 24.03
C ALA A 20 -34.61 14.68 24.47
N VAL A 21 -35.07 13.44 24.66
CA VAL A 21 -34.24 12.30 25.09
C VAL A 21 -33.55 11.59 23.90
N GLY A 22 -34.06 11.77 22.68
CA GLY A 22 -33.48 11.17 21.47
C GLY A 22 -32.22 11.85 20.94
N LEU A 23 -31.92 13.09 21.36
CA LEU A 23 -30.69 13.80 21.00
C LEU A 23 -29.55 13.44 21.97
N GLY A 24 -29.05 12.21 21.85
CA GLY A 24 -27.70 11.91 22.34
C GLY A 24 -26.65 12.77 21.62
N PRO A 25 -25.43 12.90 22.16
CA PRO A 25 -24.38 13.70 21.52
C PRO A 25 -24.21 13.23 20.06
N ALA A 26 -24.39 14.17 19.12
CA ALA A 26 -24.10 13.92 17.72
C ALA A 26 -22.66 13.42 17.63
N ALA A 27 -22.44 12.28 16.97
CA ALA A 27 -21.10 11.75 16.73
C ALA A 27 -20.25 12.88 16.14
N THR A 28 -19.13 13.20 16.80
CA THR A 28 -18.17 14.17 16.28
C THR A 28 -17.77 13.70 14.88
N PRO A 29 -17.93 14.52 13.82
CA PRO A 29 -17.51 14.11 12.50
C PRO A 29 -16.02 13.76 12.54
N ALA A 30 -15.68 12.55 12.08
CA ALA A 30 -14.30 12.14 11.94
C ALA A 30 -13.67 13.00 10.83
N PHE A 31 -12.98 14.07 11.23
CA PHE A 31 -12.13 14.82 10.32
C PHE A 31 -10.89 13.98 10.03
N ALA A 32 -10.86 13.30 8.88
CA ALA A 32 -9.60 12.93 8.27
C ALA A 32 -8.84 14.23 8.00
N ALA A 33 -7.57 14.32 8.41
CA ALA A 33 -6.73 15.44 8.05
C ALA A 33 -6.66 15.50 6.52
N SER A 34 -7.36 16.48 5.96
CA SER A 34 -7.46 16.65 4.52
C SER A 34 -6.56 17.79 4.10
N VAL A 35 -5.67 17.49 3.15
CA VAL A 35 -4.80 18.48 2.55
C VAL A 35 -5.54 19.10 1.37
N PRO A 36 -5.87 20.41 1.42
CA PRO A 36 -6.64 21.06 0.36
C PRO A 36 -5.80 21.24 -0.92
N VAL A 37 -6.44 21.02 -2.08
CA VAL A 37 -5.87 21.26 -3.42
C VAL A 37 -6.96 21.85 -4.31
N GLY A 38 -6.90 23.16 -4.55
CA GLY A 38 -7.93 23.89 -5.29
C GLY A 38 -9.29 23.76 -4.61
N ALA A 39 -10.31 23.29 -5.34
CA ALA A 39 -11.64 23.04 -4.80
C ALA A 39 -11.80 21.64 -4.15
N GLY A 40 -10.75 20.81 -4.18
CA GLY A 40 -10.74 19.45 -3.63
C GLY A 40 -9.76 19.27 -2.47
N SER A 41 -9.58 18.03 -2.03
CA SER A 41 -8.58 17.65 -1.02
C SER A 41 -8.18 16.18 -1.13
N TYR A 42 -7.07 15.80 -0.50
CA TYR A 42 -6.68 14.40 -0.29
C TYR A 42 -6.45 14.13 1.21
N SER A 43 -6.55 12.87 1.64
CA SER A 43 -6.21 12.48 3.01
C SER A 43 -4.73 12.15 3.11
N ASP A 44 -4.03 12.71 4.10
CA ASP A 44 -2.67 12.31 4.46
C ASP A 44 -2.67 11.17 5.51
N THR A 45 -3.85 10.79 5.98
CA THR A 45 -4.06 9.65 6.88
C THR A 45 -4.70 8.48 6.13
N ARG A 46 -4.23 7.28 6.43
CA ARG A 46 -4.72 6.05 5.83
C ARG A 46 -6.03 5.62 6.50
N PRO A 47 -7.14 5.42 5.76
CA PRO A 47 -8.40 4.97 6.35
C PRO A 47 -8.28 3.58 7.02
N PRO A 48 -8.97 3.36 8.16
CA PRO A 48 -9.02 2.05 8.80
C PRO A 48 -9.49 0.93 7.85
N GLY A 49 -8.91 -0.26 7.96
CA GLY A 49 -9.31 -1.44 7.17
C GLY A 49 -8.78 -1.50 5.74
N THR A 50 -7.93 -0.56 5.31
CA THR A 50 -7.31 -0.59 3.98
C THR A 50 -6.00 -1.41 3.98
N THR A 51 -5.57 -1.93 2.83
CA THR A 51 -4.31 -2.73 2.67
C THR A 51 -3.27 -1.99 1.84
N GLY A 52 -2.06 -1.87 2.36
CA GLY A 52 -0.97 -1.12 1.73
C GLY A 52 -0.23 -1.99 0.71
N PRO A 53 0.98 -1.57 0.28
CA PRO A 53 1.87 -2.46 -0.45
C PRO A 53 2.10 -3.76 0.34
N THR A 54 2.02 -4.89 -0.34
CA THR A 54 2.17 -6.22 0.26
C THR A 54 3.01 -7.13 -0.63
N THR A 55 3.55 -8.20 -0.03
CA THR A 55 4.14 -9.34 -0.75
C THR A 55 3.06 -10.09 -1.55
N ASP A 56 3.49 -11.03 -2.36
CA ASP A 56 2.62 -11.99 -3.06
C ASP A 56 1.72 -12.82 -2.13
N THR A 57 2.11 -12.94 -0.86
CA THR A 57 1.37 -13.62 0.22
C THR A 57 0.59 -12.68 1.12
N GLY A 58 0.53 -11.37 0.81
CA GLY A 58 -0.27 -10.39 1.57
C GLY A 58 0.41 -9.81 2.81
N THR A 59 1.71 -10.07 3.03
CA THR A 59 2.46 -9.48 4.15
C THR A 59 2.80 -8.01 3.84
N PRO A 60 2.59 -7.05 4.76
CA PRO A 60 2.92 -5.64 4.51
C PRO A 60 4.39 -5.41 4.14
N VAL A 61 4.63 -4.55 3.14
CA VAL A 61 5.97 -4.21 2.65
C VAL A 61 6.25 -2.73 2.88
N THR A 62 7.42 -2.44 3.46
CA THR A 62 8.00 -1.10 3.58
C THR A 62 9.31 -1.09 2.80
N PRO A 63 9.65 -0.02 2.06
CA PRO A 63 10.88 0.00 1.29
C PRO A 63 12.12 -0.09 2.17
N LYS A 64 13.10 -0.88 1.72
CA LYS A 64 14.44 -0.89 2.29
C LYS A 64 15.19 0.36 1.84
N VAL A 65 15.45 1.26 2.78
CA VAL A 65 16.13 2.53 2.52
C VAL A 65 17.29 2.73 3.48
N THR A 66 18.31 3.43 3.01
CA THR A 66 19.38 3.92 3.89
C THR A 66 18.88 5.11 4.71
N ARG A 67 19.61 5.48 5.77
CA ARG A 67 19.31 6.68 6.58
C ARG A 67 19.18 7.95 5.72
N ALA A 68 19.96 8.06 4.64
CA ALA A 68 19.94 9.23 3.75
C ALA A 68 18.63 9.38 2.96
N ALA A 69 17.80 8.32 2.90
CA ALA A 69 16.56 8.27 2.14
C ALA A 69 15.31 7.99 3.01
N ALA A 70 15.45 7.89 4.34
CA ALA A 70 14.38 7.48 5.26
C ALA A 70 13.09 8.32 5.14
N ASP A 71 13.23 9.63 4.92
CA ASP A 71 12.11 10.58 4.88
C ASP A 71 11.89 11.18 3.47
N LYS A 72 12.35 10.48 2.44
CA LYS A 72 12.23 10.90 1.04
C LYS A 72 11.29 9.97 0.28
N PRO A 73 10.54 10.47 -0.72
CA PRO A 73 9.79 9.62 -1.62
C PRO A 73 10.72 8.58 -2.26
N VAL A 74 10.39 7.30 -2.09
CA VAL A 74 11.15 6.20 -2.68
C VAL A 74 10.63 5.97 -4.11
N PRO A 75 11.50 5.97 -5.13
CA PRO A 75 11.07 5.64 -6.49
C PRO A 75 10.44 4.25 -6.56
N THR A 76 9.39 4.12 -7.37
CA THR A 76 8.66 2.87 -7.61
C THR A 76 8.52 2.63 -9.10
N ASN A 77 8.10 1.43 -9.50
CA ASN A 77 7.86 1.06 -10.91
C ASN A 77 9.10 1.21 -11.82
N ASP A 78 10.28 1.11 -11.22
CA ASP A 78 11.57 1.13 -11.92
C ASP A 78 12.18 -0.28 -12.00
N TRP A 79 13.11 -0.49 -12.93
CA TRP A 79 13.71 -1.80 -13.24
C TRP A 79 14.46 -2.43 -12.05
N TRP A 80 14.80 -1.64 -11.03
CA TRP A 80 15.50 -2.05 -9.81
C TRP A 80 14.58 -2.10 -8.57
N SER A 81 13.28 -1.87 -8.71
CA SER A 81 12.36 -1.69 -7.57
C SER A 81 12.35 -2.87 -6.59
N SER A 82 12.65 -4.09 -7.05
CA SER A 82 12.68 -5.29 -6.19
C SER A 82 13.76 -5.23 -5.11
N LEU A 83 14.78 -4.38 -5.29
CA LEU A 83 15.78 -4.13 -4.25
C LEU A 83 15.18 -3.43 -3.04
N ALA A 84 14.31 -2.43 -3.27
CA ALA A 84 13.65 -1.68 -2.20
C ALA A 84 12.40 -2.40 -1.70
N PHE A 85 11.59 -2.98 -2.60
CA PHE A 85 10.29 -3.56 -2.30
C PHE A 85 10.27 -5.06 -2.57
N GLN A 86 10.15 -5.87 -1.53
CA GLN A 86 10.17 -7.33 -1.67
C GLN A 86 8.81 -7.85 -2.13
N ARG A 87 8.79 -8.58 -3.24
CA ARG A 87 7.59 -9.28 -3.72
C ARG A 87 7.41 -10.63 -3.02
N TYR A 88 8.48 -11.39 -2.88
CA TYR A 88 8.46 -12.75 -2.34
C TYR A 88 8.97 -12.72 -0.89
N GLY A 89 8.15 -13.14 0.06
CA GLY A 89 8.46 -13.01 1.49
C GLY A 89 9.65 -13.86 1.97
N ASP A 90 10.00 -14.90 1.22
CA ASP A 90 11.13 -15.80 1.44
C ASP A 90 12.45 -15.29 0.81
N ASN A 91 12.38 -14.27 -0.06
CA ASN A 91 13.56 -13.63 -0.63
C ASN A 91 13.77 -12.24 -0.01
N PRO A 92 14.75 -12.07 0.89
CA PRO A 92 15.03 -10.78 1.52
C PRO A 92 16.03 -9.92 0.73
N TYR A 93 16.32 -10.19 -0.54
CA TYR A 93 17.32 -9.46 -1.32
C TYR A 93 16.70 -8.69 -2.49
N SER A 94 16.84 -9.20 -3.71
CA SER A 94 16.11 -8.70 -4.88
C SER A 94 15.70 -9.87 -5.79
N THR A 95 14.82 -9.60 -6.74
CA THR A 95 14.66 -10.43 -7.93
C THR A 95 15.69 -10.01 -9.00
N PRO A 96 15.81 -10.73 -10.13
CA PRO A 96 16.55 -10.22 -11.28
C PRO A 96 16.14 -8.80 -11.69
N MET A 97 17.13 -7.94 -11.93
CA MET A 97 16.99 -6.54 -12.33
C MET A 97 17.74 -6.31 -13.64
N TYR A 98 17.13 -5.63 -14.61
CA TYR A 98 17.63 -5.52 -15.98
C TYR A 98 18.09 -4.09 -16.32
N GLY A 99 19.29 -3.74 -15.85
CA GLY A 99 19.96 -2.48 -16.15
C GLY A 99 20.87 -2.61 -17.36
N HIS A 100 20.27 -2.70 -18.56
CA HIS A 100 20.97 -3.02 -19.80
C HIS A 100 22.25 -2.18 -20.02
N PRO A 101 23.34 -2.80 -20.53
CA PRO A 101 23.40 -4.14 -21.10
C PRO A 101 23.49 -5.29 -20.07
N LEU A 102 23.69 -4.97 -18.79
CA LEU A 102 23.90 -5.96 -17.73
C LEU A 102 22.60 -6.32 -17.00
N THR A 103 22.67 -7.42 -16.27
CA THR A 103 21.62 -7.90 -15.37
C THR A 103 22.21 -8.08 -13.98
N TYR A 104 21.38 -7.86 -12.96
CA TYR A 104 21.81 -7.82 -11.56
C TYR A 104 20.84 -8.58 -10.67
N GLN A 105 21.36 -9.21 -9.61
CA GLN A 105 20.52 -9.76 -8.55
C GLN A 105 21.26 -9.67 -7.21
N ALA A 106 20.66 -8.99 -6.23
CA ALA A 106 21.18 -9.02 -4.87
C ALA A 106 20.88 -10.39 -4.25
N VAL A 107 21.88 -10.95 -3.56
CA VAL A 107 21.83 -12.23 -2.86
C VAL A 107 22.58 -12.12 -1.54
N SER A 108 22.54 -13.16 -0.70
CA SER A 108 23.25 -13.19 0.59
C SER A 108 24.75 -12.92 0.48
N GLY A 109 25.38 -13.38 -0.61
CA GLY A 109 26.82 -13.23 -0.86
C GLY A 109 27.22 -11.93 -1.56
N GLY A 110 26.29 -11.02 -1.84
CA GLY A 110 26.58 -9.74 -2.53
C GLY A 110 25.69 -9.50 -3.76
N LEU A 111 26.27 -8.90 -4.79
CA LEU A 111 25.55 -8.56 -6.03
C LEU A 111 26.01 -9.46 -7.17
N GLU A 112 25.11 -10.33 -7.65
CA GLU A 112 25.33 -11.06 -8.88
C GLU A 112 25.26 -10.09 -10.08
N VAL A 113 26.19 -10.25 -11.01
CA VAL A 113 26.25 -9.49 -12.28
C VAL A 113 26.31 -10.49 -13.42
N GLY A 114 25.52 -10.23 -14.47
CA GLY A 114 25.42 -11.09 -15.64
C GLY A 114 25.29 -10.30 -16.94
N TYR A 115 25.73 -10.89 -18.04
CA TYR A 115 25.61 -10.34 -19.39
C TYR A 115 25.02 -11.39 -20.35
N PRO A 116 23.70 -11.67 -20.30
CA PRO A 116 23.09 -12.65 -21.18
C PRO A 116 23.06 -12.14 -22.63
N THR A 117 23.75 -12.84 -23.53
CA THR A 117 23.80 -12.51 -24.97
C THR A 117 23.05 -13.49 -25.86
N SER A 118 22.56 -14.59 -25.30
CA SER A 118 21.82 -15.62 -26.04
C SER A 118 20.42 -15.79 -25.45
N PRO A 119 19.36 -15.76 -26.27
CA PRO A 119 18.00 -15.97 -25.80
C PRO A 119 17.70 -17.46 -25.61
N THR A 120 16.76 -17.75 -24.73
CA THR A 120 16.03 -19.04 -24.70
C THR A 120 14.67 -18.85 -25.36
N VAL A 121 14.25 -19.81 -26.19
CA VAL A 121 12.91 -19.80 -26.79
C VAL A 121 11.97 -20.63 -25.92
N VAL A 122 10.90 -20.01 -25.43
CA VAL A 122 9.95 -20.63 -24.49
C VAL A 122 8.50 -20.45 -24.98
N GLY A 123 7.55 -21.08 -24.28
CA GLY A 123 6.12 -20.96 -24.56
C GLY A 123 5.73 -21.46 -25.96
N GLU A 124 6.23 -22.63 -26.36
CA GLU A 124 5.98 -23.24 -27.69
C GLU A 124 6.46 -22.35 -28.86
N GLY A 125 7.55 -21.61 -28.67
CA GLY A 125 8.13 -20.78 -29.74
C GLY A 125 7.61 -19.33 -29.78
N ARG A 126 6.81 -18.91 -28.79
CA ARG A 126 6.14 -17.60 -28.79
C ARG A 126 6.87 -16.50 -28.02
N GLN A 127 7.89 -16.86 -27.24
CA GLN A 127 8.61 -15.93 -26.39
C GLN A 127 10.12 -16.20 -26.45
N TYR A 128 10.90 -15.12 -26.43
CA TYR A 128 12.34 -15.16 -26.24
C TYR A 128 12.68 -14.52 -24.91
N GLU A 129 13.50 -15.18 -24.11
CA GLU A 129 13.91 -14.71 -22.79
C GLU A 129 15.44 -14.60 -22.70
N TYR A 130 15.91 -13.49 -22.17
CA TYR A 130 17.30 -13.32 -21.73
C TYR A 130 17.31 -13.34 -20.21
N ALA A 131 17.18 -14.51 -19.60
CA ALA A 131 17.17 -14.62 -18.15
C ALA A 131 18.51 -14.16 -17.55
N HIS A 132 18.45 -13.53 -16.36
CA HIS A 132 19.64 -13.27 -15.57
C HIS A 132 20.43 -14.56 -15.36
N LYS A 133 21.72 -14.50 -15.69
CA LYS A 133 22.69 -15.56 -15.41
C LYS A 133 23.89 -14.91 -14.75
N ARG A 134 24.22 -15.33 -13.54
CA ARG A 134 25.40 -14.86 -12.84
C ARG A 134 26.67 -15.25 -13.61
N ASP A 135 27.42 -14.25 -14.05
CA ASP A 135 28.80 -14.41 -14.52
C ASP A 135 29.81 -14.19 -13.39
N LEU A 136 29.52 -13.26 -12.48
CA LEU A 136 30.30 -13.00 -11.27
C LEU A 136 29.42 -12.56 -10.10
N THR A 137 29.95 -12.66 -8.88
CA THR A 137 29.37 -12.02 -7.68
C THR A 137 30.33 -10.98 -7.14
N LEU A 138 29.86 -9.75 -7.01
CA LEU A 138 30.54 -8.68 -6.27
C LEU A 138 30.21 -8.83 -4.79
N GLY A 139 31.12 -9.49 -4.07
CA GLY A 139 31.06 -9.64 -2.61
C GLY A 139 31.90 -8.60 -1.87
N LEU A 140 31.81 -8.62 -0.55
CA LEU A 140 32.68 -7.87 0.35
C LEU A 140 33.49 -8.85 1.20
N SER A 141 34.79 -8.60 1.36
CA SER A 141 35.62 -9.30 2.35
C SER A 141 35.52 -8.56 3.68
N GLY A 142 34.81 -9.13 4.65
CA GLY A 142 34.59 -8.53 5.96
C GLY A 142 34.03 -9.52 6.96
#